data_AF-A0A2V6M4L4-F1
#
_entry.id   AF-A0A2V6M4L4-F1
#
_cell.length_a   1.000
_cell.length_b   1.000
_cell.length_c   1.000
_cell.angle_alpha   90.00
_cell.angle_beta   90.00
_cell.angle_gamma   90.00
#
_symmetry.space_group_name_H-M   'P 1'
#
loop_
_entity.id
_entity.type
_entity.pdbx_description
1 polymer ?
#
loop_
_entity_poly.entity_id
_entity_poly.type
_entity_poly.pdbx_seq_one_letter_code
_entity_poly.pdbx_strand_id
1 'polypeptide(L)'
;MKTYLSKSDFKVARTCATKLYYKKLGYPSIRDDDQYLQFLADGGYMVEAIAKLCHPGGIEIGFEGGPEPSAQQTLSILNAHETVTLFEATLIWENRLARVDILEKSGNSLRLIEVKAKSVDTSTVENPFRGVKGNISSNWQPYLEDVAFQYSVLRNLFPEVKITPYLCLVDKSKTTSIHSLFSKFQLSASNLDEARFRRPTVAYTGDADELRRNHFLAELDVAAEVHELLPEVESSSAEFVASLKNGVSKIQVPINVGCRGCEYRLVARDISGDNNGFAECWGSLANEDPHILDYYHVSGIGGRNSPVVNALIRRGRAKLSDVEESDLTRADETVGPTAVRQRMQREYTLARREYLDPALKQRLEQLQYPLHFIDFETSCVAVPYHMGMRPYELVAFQWSCHTIRGRGAPLEHAQWINIVDAFPN
;
A
#
# COMPACT_ATOMS: atom_id res chain seq x y z
N MET A 1 20.23 21.96 -3.67
CA MET A 1 19.70 21.10 -2.59
C MET A 1 19.99 19.65 -2.97
N LYS A 2 20.51 18.82 -2.06
CA LYS A 2 20.91 17.45 -2.39
C LYS A 2 19.65 16.58 -2.51
N THR A 3 19.47 15.91 -3.64
CA THR A 3 18.31 15.04 -3.85
C THR A 3 18.65 13.63 -3.39
N TYR A 4 17.95 13.16 -2.36
CA TYR A 4 18.09 11.80 -1.83
C TYR A 4 17.08 10.85 -2.48
N LEU A 5 17.48 9.59 -2.64
CA LEU A 5 16.59 8.46 -2.84
C LEU A 5 16.14 7.95 -1.47
N SER A 6 14.93 8.28 -1.04
CA SER A 6 14.36 7.72 0.19
C SER A 6 13.78 6.33 -0.02
N LYS A 7 13.50 5.59 1.07
CA LYS A 7 12.72 4.33 1.05
C LYS A 7 11.44 4.47 0.22
N SER A 8 10.63 5.51 0.48
CA SER A 8 9.38 5.77 -0.25
C SER A 8 9.61 6.03 -1.75
N ASP A 9 10.73 6.64 -2.11
CA ASP A 9 11.09 6.86 -3.52
C ASP A 9 11.47 5.56 -4.21
N PHE A 10 12.27 4.73 -3.54
CA PHE A 10 12.66 3.42 -4.04
C PHE A 10 11.42 2.56 -4.34
N LYS A 11 10.45 2.47 -3.41
CA LYS A 11 9.19 1.73 -3.63
C LYS A 11 8.44 2.18 -4.89
N VAL A 12 8.29 3.49 -5.06
CA VAL A 12 7.58 4.05 -6.22
C VAL A 12 8.33 3.70 -7.51
N ALA A 13 9.66 3.88 -7.51
CA ALA A 13 10.52 3.59 -8.65
C ALA A 13 10.55 2.09 -9.01
N ARG A 14 10.42 1.19 -8.04
CA ARG A 14 10.32 -0.27 -8.28
C ARG A 14 9.06 -0.66 -9.05
N THR A 15 7.97 0.08 -8.90
CA THR A 15 6.76 -0.17 -9.71
C THR A 15 6.91 0.31 -11.16
N CYS A 16 7.65 1.40 -11.37
CA CYS A 16 8.06 1.94 -12.67
C CYS A 16 9.09 3.04 -12.44
N ALA A 17 10.31 2.88 -12.98
CA ALA A 17 11.43 3.80 -12.71
C ALA A 17 11.13 5.25 -13.11
N THR A 18 10.32 5.46 -14.16
CA THR A 18 9.86 6.78 -14.60
C THR A 18 9.12 7.55 -13.52
N LYS A 19 8.41 6.86 -12.61
CA LYS A 19 7.63 7.52 -11.55
C LYS A 19 8.50 8.27 -10.55
N LEU A 20 9.78 7.88 -10.40
CA LEU A 20 10.72 8.61 -9.57
C LEU A 20 10.88 10.06 -10.04
N TYR A 21 10.95 10.26 -11.35
CA TYR A 21 11.05 11.59 -11.97
C TYR A 21 9.83 12.44 -11.63
N TYR A 22 8.63 11.90 -11.85
CA TYR A 22 7.37 12.59 -11.57
C TYR A 22 7.18 12.93 -10.11
N LYS A 23 7.47 11.98 -9.21
CA LYS A 23 7.40 12.21 -7.77
C LYS A 23 8.37 13.31 -7.32
N LYS A 24 9.60 13.30 -7.82
CA LYS A 24 10.62 14.30 -7.43
C LYS A 24 10.35 15.70 -7.97
N LEU A 25 9.63 15.81 -9.09
CA LEU A 25 9.20 17.09 -9.65
C LEU A 25 7.82 17.55 -9.17
N GLY A 26 7.14 16.77 -8.32
CA GLY A 26 5.83 17.14 -7.76
C GLY A 26 4.70 17.10 -8.79
N TYR A 27 4.72 16.12 -9.70
CA TYR A 27 3.61 15.91 -10.62
C TYR A 27 2.37 15.43 -9.85
N PRO A 28 1.17 15.88 -10.26
CA PRO A 28 -0.08 15.46 -9.62
C PRO A 28 -0.29 13.96 -9.75
N SER A 29 -0.79 13.34 -8.68
CA SER A 29 -1.09 11.92 -8.62
C SER A 29 -2.45 11.65 -7.98
N ILE A 30 -3.17 10.63 -8.46
CA ILE A 30 -4.43 10.18 -7.83
C ILE A 30 -4.24 9.66 -6.39
N ARG A 31 -2.99 9.53 -5.91
CA ARG A 31 -2.65 9.02 -4.57
C ARG A 31 -2.25 10.13 -3.59
N ASP A 32 -2.30 11.39 -3.98
CA ASP A 32 -1.84 12.51 -3.13
C ASP A 32 -2.76 12.69 -1.90
N ASP A 33 -4.08 12.61 -2.08
CA ASP A 33 -5.06 12.76 -0.99
C ASP A 33 -5.35 11.46 -0.21
N ASP A 34 -5.05 10.30 -0.80
CA ASP A 34 -5.43 8.98 -0.27
C ASP A 34 -4.51 8.52 0.88
N GLN A 35 -3.22 8.90 0.86
CA GLN A 35 -2.24 8.35 1.81
C GLN A 35 -2.56 8.64 3.28
N TYR A 36 -3.10 9.81 3.58
CA TYR A 36 -3.51 10.15 4.95
C TYR A 36 -4.70 9.33 5.40
N LEU A 37 -5.73 9.23 4.55
CA LEU A 37 -6.93 8.44 4.82
C LEU A 37 -6.60 6.96 4.97
N GLN A 38 -5.72 6.43 4.12
CA GLN A 38 -5.24 5.06 4.20
C GLN A 38 -4.47 4.81 5.51
N PHE A 39 -3.59 5.74 5.91
CA PHE A 39 -2.84 5.64 7.16
C PHE A 39 -3.75 5.62 8.40
N LEU A 40 -4.81 6.43 8.38
CA LEU A 40 -5.87 6.44 9.39
C LEU A 40 -6.68 5.14 9.38
N ALA A 41 -7.11 4.68 8.20
CA ALA A 41 -7.95 3.50 8.04
C ALA A 41 -7.24 2.21 8.48
N ASP A 42 -5.96 2.05 8.14
CA ASP A 42 -5.19 0.86 8.49
C ASP A 42 -4.74 0.85 9.97
N GLY A 43 -4.91 1.96 10.70
CA GLY A 43 -4.47 2.10 12.09
C GLY A 43 -2.95 2.02 12.27
N GLY A 44 -2.19 2.30 11.20
CA GLY A 44 -0.73 2.13 11.17
C GLY A 44 0.00 2.88 12.26
N TYR A 45 -0.45 4.10 12.58
CA TYR A 45 0.12 4.92 13.66
C TYR A 45 0.05 4.26 15.04
N MET A 46 -1.03 3.52 15.32
CA MET A 46 -1.15 2.82 16.60
C MET A 46 -0.24 1.61 16.64
N VAL A 47 -0.10 0.89 15.52
CA VAL A 47 0.84 -0.24 15.42
C VAL A 47 2.28 0.23 15.63
N GLU A 48 2.68 1.34 15.00
CA GLU A 48 3.98 1.98 15.21
C GLU A 48 4.16 2.41 16.69
N ALA A 49 3.15 3.02 17.30
CA ALA A 49 3.19 3.42 18.71
C ALA A 49 3.31 2.22 19.67
N ILE A 50 2.56 1.14 19.44
CA ILE A 50 2.65 -0.11 20.21
C ILE A 50 4.06 -0.69 20.08
N ALA A 51 4.62 -0.72 18.87
CA ALA A 51 5.98 -1.21 18.64
C ALA A 51 6.99 -0.38 19.46
N LYS A 52 6.97 0.96 19.37
CA LYS A 52 7.86 1.83 20.17
C LYS A 52 7.68 1.60 21.68
N LEU A 53 6.45 1.44 22.16
CA LEU A 53 6.18 1.15 23.57
C LEU A 53 6.74 -0.20 24.03
N CYS A 54 6.94 -1.17 23.13
CA CYS A 54 7.60 -2.44 23.44
C CYS A 54 9.12 -2.33 23.64
N HIS A 55 9.71 -1.18 23.31
CA HIS A 55 11.14 -0.91 23.39
C HIS A 55 11.42 0.23 24.40
N PRO A 56 11.33 -0.02 25.72
CA PRO A 56 11.42 1.01 26.74
C PRO A 56 12.78 1.73 26.72
N GLY A 57 12.77 3.04 26.92
CA GLY A 57 13.98 3.87 26.90
C GLY A 57 14.50 4.22 25.50
N GLY A 58 13.76 3.86 24.45
CA GLY A 58 14.09 4.27 23.09
C GLY A 58 14.07 5.79 22.91
N ILE A 59 15.01 6.30 22.13
CA ILE A 59 15.21 7.73 21.87
C ILE A 59 14.65 8.06 20.49
N GLU A 60 13.69 8.99 20.41
CA GLU A 60 13.14 9.47 19.14
C GLU A 60 14.17 10.37 18.42
N ILE A 61 14.49 10.02 17.17
CA ILE A 61 15.26 10.89 16.29
C ILE A 61 14.30 11.80 15.52
N GLY A 62 14.31 13.08 15.92
CA GLY A 62 13.56 14.14 15.26
C GLY A 62 14.02 14.38 13.82
N PHE A 63 13.20 15.10 13.05
CA PHE A 63 13.49 15.46 11.65
C PHE A 63 13.68 16.96 11.46
N GLU A 64 13.91 17.70 12.56
CA GLU A 64 14.18 19.12 12.55
C GLU A 64 15.47 19.43 11.80
N GLY A 65 15.41 20.36 10.84
CA GLY A 65 16.57 20.72 10.02
C GLY A 65 16.84 19.77 8.83
N GLY A 66 16.05 18.70 8.66
CA GLY A 66 16.09 17.82 7.50
C GLY A 66 16.96 16.57 7.69
N PRO A 67 17.27 15.83 6.61
CA PRO A 67 17.85 14.50 6.72
C PRO A 67 19.28 14.49 7.25
N GLU A 68 20.12 15.48 6.92
CA GLU A 68 21.52 15.51 7.35
C GLU A 68 21.69 15.72 8.87
N PRO A 69 21.03 16.70 9.53
CA PRO A 69 21.09 16.83 10.98
C PRO A 69 20.61 15.57 11.72
N SER A 70 19.49 14.98 11.29
CA SER A 70 18.96 13.74 11.89
C SER A 70 19.91 12.55 11.73
N ALA A 71 20.58 12.44 10.57
CA ALA A 71 21.60 11.42 10.35
C ALA A 71 22.82 11.63 11.24
N GLN A 72 23.27 12.88 11.41
CA GLN A 72 24.37 13.21 12.33
C GLN A 72 24.01 12.85 13.77
N GLN A 73 22.81 13.21 14.24
CA GLN A 73 22.33 12.86 15.58
C GLN A 73 22.28 11.34 15.78
N THR A 74 21.77 10.60 14.80
CA THR A 74 21.72 9.13 14.83
C THR A 74 23.13 8.55 15.01
N LEU A 75 24.10 8.96 14.19
CA LEU A 75 25.48 8.47 14.28
C LEU A 75 26.16 8.87 15.61
N SER A 76 25.94 10.10 16.08
CA SER A 76 26.49 10.55 17.37
C SER A 76 26.01 9.68 18.54
N ILE A 77 24.72 9.37 18.61
CA ILE A 77 24.17 8.52 19.69
C ILE A 77 24.66 7.07 19.53
N LEU A 78 24.63 6.51 18.32
CA LEU A 78 25.15 5.16 18.09
C LEU A 78 26.63 5.03 18.48
N ASN A 79 27.45 6.06 18.29
CA ASN A 79 28.86 6.03 18.68
C ASN A 79 29.09 6.24 20.18
N ALA A 80 28.24 7.03 20.84
CA ALA A 80 28.39 7.35 22.27
C ALA A 80 27.92 6.23 23.20
N HIS A 81 27.08 5.29 22.73
CA HIS A 81 26.47 4.26 23.56
C HIS A 81 26.82 2.85 23.09
N GLU A 82 27.14 1.95 24.03
CA GLU A 82 27.32 0.52 23.74
C GLU A 82 25.97 -0.17 23.50
N THR A 83 24.95 0.22 24.26
CA THR A 83 23.57 -0.25 24.14
C THR A 83 22.61 0.93 24.02
N VAL A 84 21.80 0.99 22.96
CA VAL A 84 20.81 2.04 22.77
C VAL A 84 19.73 1.61 21.77
N THR A 85 18.49 2.03 21.99
CA THR A 85 17.40 1.89 21.01
C THR A 85 17.03 3.27 20.48
N LEU A 86 16.98 3.41 19.16
CA LEU A 86 16.61 4.63 18.46
C LEU A 86 15.33 4.41 17.69
N PHE A 87 14.38 5.33 17.81
CA PHE A 87 13.20 5.37 16.97
C PHE A 87 13.43 6.32 15.81
N GLU A 88 12.96 5.91 14.63
CA GLU A 88 13.04 6.73 13.41
C GLU A 88 14.49 7.14 13.07
N ALA A 89 15.43 6.25 13.34
CA ALA A 89 16.87 6.45 13.12
C ALA A 89 17.15 6.78 11.66
N THR A 90 17.73 7.96 11.41
CA THR A 90 17.97 8.45 10.06
C THR A 90 19.39 8.10 9.63
N LEU A 91 19.53 7.51 8.44
CA LEU A 91 20.78 7.01 7.90
C LEU A 91 20.95 7.50 6.46
N ILE A 92 22.16 7.96 6.14
CA ILE A 92 22.49 8.43 4.80
C ILE A 92 23.76 7.74 4.32
N TRP A 93 23.67 7.09 3.15
CA TRP A 93 24.83 6.52 2.47
C TRP A 93 24.70 6.73 0.96
N GLU A 94 25.68 7.42 0.36
CA GLU A 94 25.72 7.70 -1.09
C GLU A 94 24.37 8.17 -1.70
N ASN A 95 23.79 9.24 -1.16
CA ASN A 95 22.48 9.80 -1.60
C ASN A 95 21.26 8.88 -1.37
N ARG A 96 21.41 7.75 -0.67
CA ARG A 96 20.29 6.95 -0.17
C ARG A 96 19.94 7.39 1.23
N LEU A 97 18.66 7.57 1.49
CA LEU A 97 18.12 8.01 2.78
C LEU A 97 17.20 6.92 3.33
N ALA A 98 17.61 6.31 4.43
CA ALA A 98 16.80 5.37 5.20
C ALA A 98 16.39 6.03 6.52
N ARG A 99 15.12 5.85 6.90
CA ARG A 99 14.62 6.19 8.23
C ARG A 99 14.02 4.91 8.80
N VAL A 100 14.72 4.33 9.76
CA VAL A 100 14.45 3.01 10.34
C VAL A 100 13.49 3.19 11.50
N ASP A 101 12.36 2.50 11.49
CA ASP A 101 11.33 2.67 12.51
C ASP A 101 11.89 2.43 13.92
N ILE A 102 12.59 1.31 14.13
CA ILE A 102 13.32 1.01 15.37
C ILE A 102 14.70 0.42 15.03
N LEU A 103 15.76 1.01 15.56
CA LEU A 103 17.14 0.54 15.44
C LEU A 103 17.72 0.29 16.83
N GLU A 104 18.05 -0.96 17.14
CA GLU A 104 18.63 -1.33 18.44
C GLU A 104 20.09 -1.70 18.30
N LYS A 105 20.95 -1.09 19.12
CA LYS A 105 22.36 -1.42 19.24
C LYS A 105 22.61 -2.18 20.54
N SER A 106 23.39 -3.25 20.45
CA SER A 106 23.98 -3.93 21.60
C SER A 106 25.38 -4.40 21.25
N GLY A 107 26.39 -3.70 21.77
CA GLY A 107 27.79 -3.97 21.46
C GLY A 107 28.06 -3.86 19.95
N ASN A 108 28.58 -4.93 19.36
CA ASN A 108 28.86 -5.02 17.91
C ASN A 108 27.69 -5.63 17.10
N SER A 109 26.45 -5.44 17.55
CA SER A 109 25.26 -5.94 16.85
C SER A 109 24.18 -4.87 16.76
N LEU A 110 23.49 -4.86 15.62
CA LEU A 110 22.36 -3.99 15.32
C LEU A 110 21.13 -4.82 14.93
N ARG A 111 19.98 -4.51 15.53
CA ARG A 111 18.68 -4.99 15.07
C ARG A 111 17.98 -3.87 14.31
N LEU A 112 17.68 -4.14 13.04
CA LEU A 112 16.96 -3.21 12.17
C LEU A 112 15.50 -3.68 12.09
N ILE A 113 14.57 -2.99 12.73
CA ILE A 113 13.18 -3.42 12.84
C ILE A 113 12.29 -2.44 12.07
N GLU A 114 11.63 -2.93 11.02
CA GLU A 114 10.62 -2.20 10.26
C GLU A 114 9.22 -2.64 10.71
N VAL A 115 8.36 -1.69 11.06
CA VAL A 115 7.02 -1.93 11.60
C VAL A 115 5.98 -1.82 10.48
N LYS A 116 5.07 -2.79 10.37
CA LYS A 116 3.96 -2.75 9.42
C LYS A 116 2.66 -3.18 10.07
N ALA A 117 1.59 -2.44 9.80
CA ALA A 117 0.20 -2.87 10.02
C ALA A 117 -0.24 -3.90 8.96
N LYS A 118 0.56 -4.95 8.78
CA LYS A 118 0.24 -6.10 7.93
C LYS A 118 0.12 -7.32 8.84
N SER A 119 -0.92 -8.13 8.62
CA SER A 119 -1.18 -9.29 9.46
C SER A 119 -0.23 -10.46 9.17
N VAL A 120 0.18 -11.16 10.20
CA VAL A 120 0.81 -12.50 10.14
C VAL A 120 0.08 -13.45 11.10
N ASP A 121 0.23 -14.75 10.90
CA ASP A 121 -0.25 -15.78 11.83
C ASP A 121 0.94 -16.59 12.35
N THR A 122 1.40 -16.29 13.56
CA THR A 122 2.57 -16.99 14.13
C THR A 122 2.22 -18.33 14.78
N SER A 123 0.93 -18.71 14.82
CA SER A 123 0.52 -20.04 15.29
C SER A 123 0.87 -21.15 14.29
N THR A 124 1.15 -20.78 13.04
CA THR A 124 1.61 -21.70 12.00
C THR A 124 3.13 -21.86 12.02
N VAL A 125 3.63 -23.05 11.68
CA VAL A 125 5.09 -23.35 11.63
C VAL A 125 5.71 -22.91 10.29
N GLU A 126 4.89 -22.53 9.31
CA GLU A 126 5.34 -22.17 7.98
C GLU A 126 5.97 -20.77 7.95
N ASN A 127 7.02 -20.58 7.15
CA ASN A 127 7.58 -19.26 6.91
C ASN A 127 6.55 -18.43 6.11
N PRO A 128 5.99 -17.35 6.68
CA PRO A 128 4.91 -16.59 6.04
C PRO A 128 5.36 -15.87 4.77
N PHE A 129 6.67 -15.69 4.58
CA PHE A 129 7.27 -14.95 3.48
C PHE A 129 7.49 -15.78 2.23
N ARG A 130 7.30 -17.11 2.30
CA ARG A 130 7.58 -18.03 1.20
C ARG A 130 6.30 -18.60 0.60
N GLY A 131 6.29 -18.73 -0.73
CA GLY A 131 5.25 -19.48 -1.44
C GLY A 131 5.53 -20.98 -1.41
N VAL A 132 4.58 -21.78 -1.91
CA VAL A 132 4.67 -23.26 -1.97
C VAL A 132 5.95 -23.77 -2.65
N LYS A 133 6.51 -23.00 -3.59
CA LYS A 133 7.74 -23.34 -4.33
C LYS A 133 9.03 -22.88 -3.63
N GLY A 134 8.96 -22.30 -2.43
CA GLY A 134 10.11 -21.78 -1.69
C GLY A 134 10.58 -20.37 -2.10
N ASN A 135 10.08 -19.82 -3.20
CA ASN A 135 10.36 -18.43 -3.59
C ASN A 135 9.68 -17.44 -2.64
N ILE A 136 10.23 -16.23 -2.53
CA ILE A 136 9.57 -15.13 -1.83
C ILE A 136 8.18 -14.90 -2.43
N SER A 137 7.18 -14.83 -1.57
CA SER A 137 5.80 -14.54 -1.95
C SER A 137 5.68 -13.12 -2.49
N SER A 138 5.04 -12.95 -3.64
CA SER A 138 4.81 -11.64 -4.27
C SER A 138 4.06 -10.66 -3.37
N ASN A 139 3.26 -11.17 -2.42
CA ASN A 139 2.53 -10.35 -1.46
C ASN A 139 3.44 -9.77 -0.35
N TRP A 140 4.59 -10.41 -0.10
CA TRP A 140 5.57 -9.98 0.91
C TRP A 140 6.77 -9.26 0.32
N GLN A 141 7.11 -9.51 -0.94
CA GLN A 141 8.25 -8.91 -1.62
C GLN A 141 8.34 -7.38 -1.43
N PRO A 142 7.28 -6.57 -1.59
CA PRO A 142 7.39 -5.12 -1.37
C PRO A 142 7.78 -4.72 0.06
N TYR A 143 7.38 -5.50 1.07
CA TYR A 143 7.72 -5.23 2.47
C TYR A 143 9.14 -5.69 2.78
N LEU A 144 9.60 -6.78 2.17
CA LEU A 144 10.98 -7.26 2.32
C LEU A 144 11.97 -6.37 1.56
N GLU A 145 11.59 -5.84 0.40
CA GLU A 145 12.37 -4.83 -0.33
C GLU A 145 12.52 -3.54 0.49
N ASP A 146 11.50 -3.11 1.25
CA ASP A 146 11.60 -1.98 2.19
C ASP A 146 12.72 -2.20 3.22
N VAL A 147 12.79 -3.40 3.80
CA VAL A 147 13.80 -3.76 4.81
C VAL A 147 15.17 -3.92 4.15
N ALA A 148 15.25 -4.57 3.00
CA ALA A 148 16.48 -4.77 2.26
C ALA A 148 17.11 -3.43 1.82
N PHE A 149 16.30 -2.45 1.41
CA PHE A 149 16.80 -1.11 1.11
C PHE A 149 17.48 -0.47 2.32
N GLN A 150 16.86 -0.53 3.49
CA GLN A 150 17.41 0.05 4.71
C GLN A 150 18.63 -0.71 5.22
N TYR A 151 18.58 -2.05 5.17
CA TYR A 151 19.71 -2.93 5.45
C TYR A 151 20.91 -2.58 4.56
N SER A 152 20.69 -2.33 3.27
CA SER A 152 21.75 -1.93 2.33
C SER A 152 22.42 -0.61 2.74
N VAL A 153 21.66 0.38 3.23
CA VAL A 153 22.23 1.64 3.74
C VAL A 153 23.04 1.38 5.02
N LEU A 154 22.47 0.62 5.96
CA LEU A 154 23.08 0.38 7.26
C LEU A 154 24.36 -0.47 7.17
N ARG A 155 24.37 -1.54 6.37
CA ARG A 155 25.54 -2.42 6.20
C ARG A 155 26.75 -1.69 5.59
N ASN A 156 26.49 -0.69 4.74
CA ASN A 156 27.57 0.08 4.11
C ASN A 156 28.10 1.17 5.05
N LEU A 157 27.28 1.66 5.99
CA LEU A 157 27.75 2.56 7.07
C LEU A 157 28.54 1.80 8.15
N PHE A 158 28.18 0.55 8.40
CA PHE A 158 28.74 -0.27 9.48
C PHE A 158 29.17 -1.66 8.99
N PRO A 159 30.24 -1.76 8.17
CA PRO A 159 30.61 -3.02 7.50
C PRO A 159 31.07 -4.13 8.45
N GLU A 160 31.55 -3.78 9.65
CA GLU A 160 32.06 -4.74 10.64
C GLU A 160 31.03 -5.11 11.73
N VAL A 161 29.84 -4.49 11.68
CA VAL A 161 28.77 -4.71 12.67
C VAL A 161 27.83 -5.82 12.19
N LYS A 162 27.46 -6.74 13.09
CA LYS A 162 26.45 -7.75 12.78
C LYS A 162 25.07 -7.10 12.73
N ILE A 163 24.43 -7.07 11.56
CA ILE A 163 23.07 -6.53 11.39
C ILE A 163 22.08 -7.67 11.23
N THR A 164 21.01 -7.66 12.01
CA THR A 164 19.88 -8.60 11.87
C THR A 164 18.60 -7.83 11.55
N PRO A 165 18.02 -7.97 10.34
CA PRO A 165 16.79 -7.29 9.96
C PRO A 165 15.55 -8.05 10.44
N TYR A 166 14.54 -7.30 10.88
CA TYR A 166 13.26 -7.80 11.36
C TYR A 166 12.10 -7.07 10.68
N LEU A 167 11.01 -7.80 10.43
CA LEU A 167 9.69 -7.22 10.21
C LEU A 167 8.86 -7.38 11.51
N CYS A 168 8.42 -6.25 12.06
CA CYS A 168 7.45 -6.22 13.16
C CYS A 168 6.04 -6.10 12.60
N LEU A 169 5.24 -7.16 12.78
CA LEU A 169 3.94 -7.35 12.15
C LEU A 169 2.84 -7.53 13.19
N VAL A 170 1.60 -7.35 12.74
CA VAL A 170 0.40 -7.57 13.55
C VAL A 170 0.07 -9.06 13.53
N ASP A 171 0.19 -9.75 14.66
CA ASP A 171 -0.11 -11.17 14.77
C ASP A 171 -1.60 -11.41 15.03
N LYS A 172 -2.32 -11.82 13.99
CA LYS A 172 -3.76 -12.05 14.04
C LYS A 172 -4.15 -13.30 14.83
N SER A 173 -3.19 -14.15 15.20
CA SER A 173 -3.44 -15.31 16.06
C SER A 173 -3.60 -14.92 17.54
N LYS A 174 -3.10 -13.74 17.93
CA LYS A 174 -3.18 -13.20 19.28
C LYS A 174 -4.43 -12.37 19.50
N THR A 175 -4.82 -12.25 20.76
CA THR A 175 -5.88 -11.35 21.24
C THR A 175 -5.29 -10.35 22.22
N THR A 176 -5.89 -9.16 22.34
CA THR A 176 -5.56 -8.25 23.44
C THR A 176 -6.51 -8.41 24.62
N SER A 177 -5.98 -8.36 25.83
CA SER A 177 -6.77 -8.28 27.07
C SER A 177 -7.06 -6.82 27.49
N ILE A 178 -6.54 -5.84 26.76
CA ILE A 178 -6.66 -4.42 27.13
C ILE A 178 -7.99 -3.88 26.64
N HIS A 179 -8.82 -3.44 27.59
CA HIS A 179 -10.12 -2.84 27.29
C HIS A 179 -9.97 -1.50 26.55
N SER A 180 -10.76 -1.30 25.50
CA SER A 180 -10.79 -0.08 24.66
C SER A 180 -9.40 0.38 24.23
N LEU A 181 -8.50 -0.56 23.87
CA LEU A 181 -7.11 -0.26 23.53
C LEU A 181 -6.99 0.85 22.48
N PHE A 182 -7.82 0.80 21.44
CA PHE A 182 -7.90 1.81 20.39
C PHE A 182 -8.06 3.24 20.95
N SER A 183 -8.97 3.44 21.92
CA SER A 183 -9.27 4.75 22.51
C SER A 183 -8.11 5.36 23.31
N LYS A 184 -7.12 4.54 23.68
CA LYS A 184 -5.97 4.98 24.47
C LYS A 184 -4.91 5.69 23.63
N PHE A 185 -5.01 5.66 22.30
CA PHE A 185 -4.14 6.37 21.37
C PHE A 185 -4.77 7.71 20.97
N GLN A 186 -4.17 8.81 21.39
CA GLN A 186 -4.61 10.16 21.06
C GLN A 186 -3.69 10.77 20.01
N LEU A 187 -4.28 11.29 18.94
CA LEU A 187 -3.57 12.04 17.91
C LEU A 187 -3.52 13.51 18.29
N SER A 188 -2.33 14.11 18.31
CA SER A 188 -2.20 15.56 18.38
C SER A 188 -1.81 16.13 17.01
N ALA A 189 -2.64 17.03 16.49
CA ALA A 189 -2.37 17.76 15.25
C ALA A 189 -1.37 18.90 15.49
N SER A 190 -0.12 18.56 15.83
CA SER A 190 0.95 19.57 15.89
C SER A 190 1.55 19.76 14.49
N ASN A 191 1.22 20.90 13.87
CA ASN A 191 1.79 21.47 12.63
C ASN A 191 1.40 20.76 11.32
N LEU A 192 0.12 20.88 10.97
CA LEU A 192 -0.40 20.63 9.61
C LEU A 192 0.02 21.80 8.69
N ASP A 193 1.20 21.72 8.08
CA ASP A 193 1.45 22.45 6.83
C ASP A 193 0.82 21.63 5.71
N GLU A 194 -0.23 22.17 5.08
CA GLU A 194 -1.09 21.49 4.08
C GLU A 194 -0.32 20.96 2.86
N ALA A 195 0.92 21.41 2.62
CA ALA A 195 1.66 21.08 1.41
C ALA A 195 2.41 19.74 1.44
N ARG A 196 2.62 19.11 2.62
CA ARG A 196 3.29 17.79 2.74
C ARG A 196 2.80 17.06 3.98
N PHE A 197 2.22 15.87 3.80
CA PHE A 197 1.81 15.00 4.90
C PHE A 197 2.93 14.85 5.95
N ARG A 198 2.69 15.37 7.17
CA ARG A 198 3.48 15.07 8.36
C ARG A 198 2.71 14.05 9.19
N ARG A 199 3.39 12.98 9.60
CA ARG A 199 2.81 11.97 10.50
C ARG A 199 2.37 12.65 11.81
N PRO A 200 1.13 12.43 12.27
CA PRO A 200 0.68 12.99 13.53
C PRO A 200 1.45 12.38 14.70
N THR A 201 1.66 13.16 15.76
CA THR A 201 2.20 12.63 17.01
C THR A 201 1.12 11.81 17.72
N VAL A 202 1.50 10.63 18.19
CA VAL A 202 0.61 9.70 18.88
C VAL A 202 1.00 9.65 20.35
N ALA A 203 0.07 9.97 21.24
CA ALA A 203 0.22 9.79 22.67
C ALA A 203 -0.56 8.54 23.12
N TYR A 204 0.08 7.67 23.88
CA TYR A 204 -0.60 6.55 24.55
C TYR A 204 -0.90 6.91 25.99
N THR A 205 -2.17 6.79 26.38
CA THR A 205 -2.69 7.22 27.69
C THR A 205 -2.95 6.06 28.66
N GLY A 206 -2.69 4.82 28.24
CA GLY A 206 -2.86 3.63 29.07
C GLY A 206 -1.61 3.25 29.87
N ASP A 207 -1.70 2.12 30.58
CA ASP A 207 -0.55 1.49 31.23
C ASP A 207 0.35 0.86 30.16
N ALA A 208 1.59 1.38 30.06
CA ALA A 208 2.58 0.90 29.11
C ALA A 208 3.11 -0.49 29.47
N ASP A 209 3.24 -0.83 30.75
CA ASP A 209 3.69 -2.15 31.18
C ASP A 209 2.61 -3.20 30.89
N GLU A 210 1.33 -2.85 31.07
CA GLU A 210 0.20 -3.68 30.64
C GLU A 210 0.22 -3.92 29.14
N LEU A 211 0.46 -2.87 28.34
CA LEU A 211 0.59 -2.98 26.89
C LEU A 211 1.72 -3.94 26.48
N ARG A 212 2.90 -3.81 27.10
CA ARG A 212 4.03 -4.70 26.81
C ARG A 212 3.76 -6.16 27.14
N ARG A 213 2.90 -6.46 28.12
CA ARG A 213 2.52 -7.85 28.45
C ARG A 213 1.45 -8.42 27.52
N ASN A 214 0.63 -7.57 26.90
CA ASN A 214 -0.60 -7.98 26.21
C ASN A 214 -0.72 -7.48 24.77
N HIS A 215 0.38 -7.02 24.15
CA HIS A 215 0.39 -6.64 22.75
C HIS A 215 0.27 -7.88 21.84
N PHE A 216 -0.11 -7.62 20.59
CA PHE A 216 -0.32 -8.63 19.55
C PHE A 216 0.67 -8.47 18.40
N LEU A 217 1.80 -7.79 18.62
CA LEU A 217 2.88 -7.70 17.62
C LEU A 217 3.79 -8.93 17.65
N ALA A 218 4.40 -9.22 16.50
CA ALA A 218 5.43 -10.24 16.33
C ALA A 218 6.61 -9.69 15.52
N GLU A 219 7.82 -9.84 16.05
CA GLU A 219 9.06 -9.49 15.35
C GLU A 219 9.63 -10.76 14.70
N LEU A 220 9.66 -10.79 13.38
CA LEU A 220 10.13 -11.93 12.60
C LEU A 220 11.49 -11.59 11.98
N ASP A 221 12.50 -12.44 12.20
CA ASP A 221 13.79 -12.34 11.52
C ASP A 221 13.59 -12.61 10.02
N VAL A 222 14.04 -11.67 9.20
CA VAL A 222 13.91 -11.73 7.73
C VAL A 222 15.28 -11.69 7.03
N ALA A 223 16.35 -12.05 7.72
CA ALA A 223 17.71 -12.00 7.18
C ALA A 223 17.84 -12.79 5.87
N ALA A 224 17.29 -14.00 5.82
CA ALA A 224 17.38 -14.87 4.65
C ALA A 224 16.71 -14.25 3.41
N GLU A 225 15.50 -13.74 3.56
CA GLU A 225 14.76 -13.04 2.51
C GLU A 225 15.43 -11.73 2.09
N VAL A 226 15.94 -10.96 3.06
CA VAL A 226 16.65 -9.71 2.79
C VAL A 226 17.93 -9.98 2.01
N HIS A 227 18.72 -10.99 2.37
CA HIS A 227 19.95 -11.35 1.64
C HIS A 227 19.66 -11.83 0.21
N GLU A 228 18.55 -12.52 -0.01
CA GLU A 228 18.11 -12.94 -1.35
C GLU A 228 17.77 -11.75 -2.25
N LEU A 229 17.08 -10.73 -1.71
CA LEU A 229 16.68 -9.53 -2.47
C LEU A 229 17.79 -8.49 -2.63
N LEU A 230 18.82 -8.56 -1.79
CA LEU A 230 19.84 -7.51 -1.66
C LEU A 230 20.55 -7.14 -2.98
N PRO A 231 20.98 -8.09 -3.84
CA PRO A 231 21.64 -7.75 -5.09
C PRO A 231 20.77 -6.91 -6.03
N GLU A 232 19.49 -7.26 -6.16
CA GLU A 232 18.55 -6.53 -7.01
C GLU A 232 18.22 -5.15 -6.43
N VAL A 233 18.09 -5.07 -5.10
CA VAL A 233 17.83 -3.82 -4.38
C VAL A 233 19.01 -2.86 -4.50
N GLU A 234 20.24 -3.32 -4.29
CA GLU A 234 21.45 -2.50 -4.42
C GLU A 234 21.62 -2.01 -5.87
N SER A 235 21.41 -2.89 -6.86
CA SER A 235 21.48 -2.56 -8.29
C SER A 235 20.44 -1.51 -8.69
N SER A 236 19.16 -1.75 -8.39
CA SER A 236 18.06 -0.82 -8.69
C SER A 236 18.28 0.51 -7.97
N SER A 237 18.72 0.47 -6.72
CA SER A 237 18.97 1.67 -5.93
C SER A 237 20.11 2.52 -6.51
N ALA A 238 21.18 1.87 -7.01
CA ALA A 238 22.27 2.57 -7.68
C ALA A 238 21.81 3.27 -8.97
N GLU A 239 21.00 2.60 -9.80
CA GLU A 239 20.41 3.19 -11.01
C GLU A 239 19.54 4.41 -10.65
N PHE A 240 18.66 4.26 -9.66
CA PHE A 240 17.79 5.34 -9.23
C PHE A 240 18.57 6.52 -8.64
N VAL A 241 19.60 6.28 -7.82
CA VAL A 241 20.49 7.35 -7.33
C VAL A 241 21.20 8.05 -8.48
N ALA A 242 21.67 7.31 -9.49
CA ALA A 242 22.33 7.91 -10.65
C ALA A 242 21.40 8.91 -11.37
N SER A 243 20.10 8.60 -11.45
CA SER A 243 19.10 9.49 -12.05
C SER A 243 18.87 10.80 -11.29
N LEU A 244 19.38 10.92 -10.05
CA LEU A 244 19.20 12.07 -9.16
C LEU A 244 20.49 12.91 -8.94
N LYS A 245 21.67 12.40 -9.34
CA LYS A 245 22.97 13.00 -9.00
C LYS A 245 23.22 14.38 -9.65
N ASN A 246 22.72 14.60 -10.87
CA ASN A 246 22.95 15.82 -11.66
C ASN A 246 21.63 16.50 -12.05
N GLY A 247 20.71 16.62 -11.09
CA GLY A 247 19.31 16.95 -11.34
C GLY A 247 18.46 15.69 -11.49
N VAL A 248 17.13 15.89 -11.58
CA VAL A 248 16.17 14.78 -11.70
C VAL A 248 16.03 14.41 -13.18
N SER A 249 16.53 13.24 -13.56
CA SER A 249 16.45 12.73 -14.93
C SER A 249 15.43 11.59 -15.05
N LYS A 250 14.75 11.53 -16.20
CA LYS A 250 13.69 10.54 -16.46
C LYS A 250 14.30 9.24 -16.95
N ILE A 251 14.18 8.17 -16.15
CA ILE A 251 14.47 6.81 -16.61
C ILE A 251 13.32 6.37 -17.52
N GLN A 252 13.62 6.10 -18.79
CA GLN A 252 12.60 5.74 -19.78
C GLN A 252 12.20 4.27 -19.64
N VAL A 253 10.92 4.03 -19.33
CA VAL A 253 10.34 2.70 -19.27
C VAL A 253 9.33 2.55 -20.42
N PRO A 254 9.38 1.47 -21.22
CA PRO A 254 8.41 1.26 -22.30
C PRO A 254 6.96 1.21 -21.78
N ILE A 255 6.08 1.97 -22.44
CA ILE A 255 4.64 1.91 -22.17
C ILE A 255 4.09 0.50 -22.45
N ASN A 256 3.17 0.06 -21.59
CA ASN A 256 2.56 -1.26 -21.68
C ASN A 256 1.20 -1.29 -20.94
N VAL A 257 0.51 -2.42 -20.97
CA VAL A 257 -0.80 -2.63 -20.34
C VAL A 257 -0.79 -2.38 -18.82
N GLY A 258 0.36 -2.55 -18.16
CA GLY A 258 0.55 -2.24 -16.74
C GLY A 258 0.38 -0.76 -16.40
N CYS A 259 0.49 0.14 -17.38
CA CYS A 259 0.18 1.56 -17.19
C CYS A 259 -1.29 1.83 -16.85
N ARG A 260 -2.19 0.84 -17.00
CA ARG A 260 -3.61 0.98 -16.58
C ARG A 260 -3.74 1.46 -15.14
N GLY A 261 -2.93 0.91 -14.24
CA GLY A 261 -2.94 1.23 -12.80
C GLY A 261 -1.93 2.30 -12.40
N CYS A 262 -1.39 3.07 -13.36
CA CYS A 262 -0.43 4.12 -13.06
C CYS A 262 -1.11 5.28 -12.32
N GLU A 263 -0.57 5.68 -11.18
CA GLU A 263 -1.09 6.78 -10.36
C GLU A 263 -0.95 8.17 -10.99
N TYR A 264 -0.24 8.28 -12.12
CA TYR A 264 -0.15 9.50 -12.93
C TYR A 264 -1.14 9.50 -14.10
N ARG A 265 -1.98 8.48 -14.24
CA ARG A 265 -3.09 8.41 -15.21
C ARG A 265 -4.29 9.16 -14.66
N LEU A 266 -4.25 10.49 -14.75
CA LEU A 266 -5.30 11.40 -14.31
C LEU A 266 -6.44 11.47 -15.34
N VAL A 267 -7.68 11.63 -14.87
CA VAL A 267 -8.81 12.04 -15.74
C VAL A 267 -8.84 13.57 -15.86
N ALA A 268 -9.46 14.10 -16.92
CA ALA A 268 -9.39 15.53 -17.27
C ALA A 268 -9.73 16.51 -16.13
N ARG A 269 -10.63 16.11 -15.22
CA ARG A 269 -11.02 16.91 -14.03
C ARG A 269 -9.93 17.02 -12.95
N ASP A 270 -8.98 16.09 -12.93
CA ASP A 270 -7.92 15.99 -11.90
C ASP A 270 -6.59 16.59 -12.40
N ILE A 271 -6.56 17.13 -13.63
CA ILE A 271 -5.37 17.77 -14.20
C ILE A 271 -5.36 19.23 -13.76
N SER A 272 -4.53 19.56 -12.77
CA SER A 272 -4.22 20.94 -12.42
C SER A 272 -2.91 21.38 -13.10
N GLY A 273 -3.01 22.28 -14.09
CA GLY A 273 -1.85 22.80 -14.84
C GLY A 273 -1.38 21.87 -15.99
N ASP A 274 -0.19 22.14 -16.52
CA ASP A 274 0.31 21.48 -17.74
C ASP A 274 1.01 20.12 -17.48
N ASN A 275 1.23 19.75 -16.22
CA ASN A 275 2.00 18.56 -15.84
C ASN A 275 1.12 17.30 -15.80
N ASN A 276 1.21 16.46 -16.84
CA ASN A 276 0.52 15.17 -16.90
C ASN A 276 1.52 14.04 -17.22
N GLY A 277 1.88 13.26 -16.19
CA GLY A 277 2.89 12.21 -16.32
C GLY A 277 2.47 11.07 -17.26
N PHE A 278 1.18 10.73 -17.31
CA PHE A 278 0.69 9.73 -18.25
C PHE A 278 0.76 10.23 -19.70
N ALA A 279 0.33 11.46 -19.96
CA ALA A 279 0.41 12.08 -21.29
C ALA A 279 1.85 12.20 -21.78
N GLU A 280 2.79 12.54 -20.92
CA GLU A 280 4.22 12.56 -21.29
C GLU A 280 4.80 11.20 -21.63
N CYS A 281 4.32 10.12 -21.00
CA CYS A 281 4.75 8.76 -21.32
C CYS A 281 4.10 8.26 -22.62
N TRP A 282 2.82 8.54 -22.83
CA TRP A 282 2.02 7.99 -23.92
C TRP A 282 1.96 8.89 -25.17
N GLY A 283 2.33 10.16 -25.06
CA GLY A 283 2.25 11.13 -26.15
C GLY A 283 0.82 11.28 -26.67
N SER A 284 0.66 11.29 -28.01
CA SER A 284 -0.66 11.39 -28.65
C SER A 284 -1.59 10.23 -28.31
N LEU A 285 -1.05 9.05 -27.97
CA LEU A 285 -1.85 7.87 -27.61
C LEU A 285 -2.62 8.06 -26.31
N ALA A 286 -2.18 8.97 -25.44
CA ALA A 286 -2.85 9.26 -24.16
C ALA A 286 -4.27 9.80 -24.34
N ASN A 287 -4.53 10.43 -25.49
CA ASN A 287 -5.79 11.13 -25.79
C ASN A 287 -6.81 10.24 -26.50
N GLU A 288 -6.50 8.96 -26.72
CA GLU A 288 -7.43 8.06 -27.38
C GLU A 288 -8.65 7.80 -26.48
N ASP A 289 -9.84 7.98 -27.05
CA ASP A 289 -11.11 7.81 -26.36
C ASP A 289 -12.11 7.08 -27.27
N PRO A 290 -12.68 5.93 -26.84
CA PRO A 290 -12.34 5.18 -25.62
C PRO A 290 -10.94 4.58 -25.69
N HIS A 291 -10.21 4.60 -24.57
CA HIS A 291 -8.82 4.13 -24.51
C HIS A 291 -8.74 2.60 -24.38
N ILE A 292 -7.72 1.97 -24.96
CA ILE A 292 -7.50 0.52 -24.93
C ILE A 292 -7.34 -0.01 -23.49
N LEU A 293 -6.77 0.80 -22.60
CA LEU A 293 -6.56 0.42 -21.20
C LEU A 293 -7.86 0.34 -20.39
N ASP A 294 -9.01 0.75 -20.93
CA ASP A 294 -10.30 0.75 -20.22
C ASP A 294 -11.05 -0.58 -20.32
N TYR A 295 -10.56 -1.52 -21.13
CA TYR A 295 -11.13 -2.87 -21.24
C TYR A 295 -11.22 -3.60 -19.90
N TYR A 296 -12.34 -4.24 -19.59
CA TYR A 296 -12.49 -5.13 -18.44
C TYR A 296 -11.43 -6.25 -18.49
N HIS A 297 -10.61 -6.39 -17.45
CA HIS A 297 -9.44 -7.30 -17.44
C HIS A 297 -8.54 -7.19 -18.69
N VAL A 298 -8.19 -5.97 -19.11
CA VAL A 298 -7.33 -5.69 -20.28
C VAL A 298 -6.03 -6.51 -20.31
N SER A 299 -5.42 -6.78 -19.15
CA SER A 299 -4.18 -7.58 -19.04
C SER A 299 -4.34 -9.05 -19.44
N GLY A 300 -5.57 -9.54 -19.62
CA GLY A 300 -5.86 -10.90 -20.06
C GLY A 300 -6.17 -11.04 -21.55
N ILE A 301 -6.31 -9.93 -22.30
CA ILE A 301 -6.69 -9.97 -23.73
C ILE A 301 -5.55 -10.59 -24.55
N GLY A 302 -5.85 -11.67 -25.28
CA GLY A 302 -4.85 -12.43 -26.03
C GLY A 302 -3.93 -13.32 -25.18
N GLY A 303 -4.28 -13.56 -23.91
CA GLY A 303 -3.54 -14.48 -23.01
C GLY A 303 -2.66 -13.78 -21.97
N ARG A 304 -2.40 -14.48 -20.85
CA ARG A 304 -1.75 -13.91 -19.65
C ARG A 304 -0.26 -13.58 -19.82
N ASN A 305 0.45 -14.29 -20.70
CA ASN A 305 1.92 -14.16 -20.80
C ASN A 305 2.37 -13.13 -21.85
N SER A 306 1.55 -12.85 -22.87
CA SER A 306 1.84 -11.85 -23.89
C SER A 306 0.53 -11.22 -24.36
N PRO A 307 -0.04 -10.29 -23.58
CA PRO A 307 -1.30 -9.66 -23.94
C PRO A 307 -1.19 -8.99 -25.31
N VAL A 308 -2.13 -9.27 -26.22
CA VAL A 308 -2.18 -8.67 -27.57
C VAL A 308 -2.15 -7.14 -27.49
N VAL A 309 -2.72 -6.59 -26.41
CA VAL A 309 -2.68 -5.16 -26.06
C VAL A 309 -1.26 -4.60 -26.07
N ASN A 310 -0.26 -5.31 -25.54
CA ASN A 310 1.14 -4.84 -25.58
C ASN A 310 1.72 -4.80 -27.00
N ALA A 311 1.25 -5.68 -27.90
CA ALA A 311 1.65 -5.64 -29.30
C ALA A 311 0.99 -4.47 -30.04
N LEU A 312 -0.26 -4.16 -29.73
CA LEU A 312 -0.98 -3.00 -30.26
C LEU A 312 -0.32 -1.69 -29.80
N ILE A 313 -0.03 -1.56 -28.51
CA ILE A 313 0.65 -0.37 -27.94
C ILE A 313 1.99 -0.13 -28.65
N ARG A 314 2.81 -1.17 -28.86
CA ARG A 314 4.09 -1.06 -29.58
C ARG A 314 3.95 -0.62 -31.04
N ARG A 315 2.78 -0.82 -31.65
CA ARG A 315 2.46 -0.39 -33.02
C ARG A 315 1.80 1.00 -33.06
N GLY A 316 1.75 1.72 -31.93
CA GLY A 316 1.09 3.02 -31.84
C GLY A 316 -0.44 2.94 -31.88
N ARG A 317 -1.02 1.84 -31.40
CA ARG A 317 -2.46 1.62 -31.34
C ARG A 317 -2.92 1.60 -29.88
N ALA A 318 -3.84 2.51 -29.54
CA ALA A 318 -4.33 2.69 -28.18
C ALA A 318 -5.83 2.97 -28.08
N LYS A 319 -6.59 2.80 -29.16
CA LYS A 319 -8.06 2.88 -29.13
C LYS A 319 -8.67 1.56 -28.67
N LEU A 320 -9.82 1.64 -28.02
CA LEU A 320 -10.62 0.45 -27.69
C LEU A 320 -11.00 -0.36 -28.95
N SER A 321 -11.26 0.34 -30.06
CA SER A 321 -11.55 -0.28 -31.37
C SER A 321 -10.36 -1.00 -32.00
N ASP A 322 -9.14 -0.82 -31.49
CA ASP A 322 -7.96 -1.48 -32.04
C ASP A 322 -7.86 -2.97 -31.70
N VAL A 323 -8.63 -3.39 -30.68
CA VAL A 323 -8.79 -4.79 -30.30
C VAL A 323 -9.88 -5.41 -31.16
N GLU A 324 -9.51 -6.48 -31.88
CA GLU A 324 -10.44 -7.22 -32.71
C GLU A 324 -11.25 -8.21 -31.87
N GLU A 325 -12.44 -8.58 -32.34
CA GLU A 325 -13.26 -9.55 -31.60
C GLU A 325 -12.59 -10.93 -31.47
N SER A 326 -11.73 -11.29 -32.44
CA SER A 326 -10.89 -12.50 -32.39
C SER A 326 -9.89 -12.49 -31.24
N ASP A 327 -9.44 -11.30 -30.80
CA ASP A 327 -8.54 -11.15 -29.65
C ASP A 327 -9.26 -11.36 -28.31
N LEU A 328 -10.59 -11.25 -28.32
CA LEU A 328 -11.47 -11.42 -27.17
C LEU A 328 -11.90 -12.89 -27.05
N THR A 329 -10.90 -13.73 -26.80
CA THR A 329 -11.02 -15.19 -26.63
C THR A 329 -10.10 -15.67 -25.50
N ARG A 330 -10.27 -16.93 -25.09
CA ARG A 330 -9.29 -17.65 -24.27
C ARG A 330 -8.11 -18.10 -25.12
N ALA A 331 -7.09 -18.65 -24.47
CA ALA A 331 -5.91 -19.22 -25.16
C ALA A 331 -6.25 -20.41 -26.08
N ASP A 332 -7.37 -21.10 -25.83
CA ASP A 332 -7.92 -22.18 -26.67
C ASP A 332 -8.92 -21.66 -27.72
N GLU A 333 -8.93 -20.34 -27.97
CA GLU A 333 -9.82 -19.64 -28.90
C GLU A 333 -11.32 -19.67 -28.52
N THR A 334 -11.69 -20.27 -27.38
CA THR A 334 -13.08 -20.29 -26.91
C THR A 334 -13.48 -18.97 -26.24
N VAL A 335 -14.78 -18.66 -26.25
CA VAL A 335 -15.32 -17.46 -25.61
C VAL A 335 -15.69 -17.75 -24.15
N GLY A 336 -14.79 -17.40 -23.24
CA GLY A 336 -15.04 -17.49 -21.79
C GLY A 336 -15.86 -16.33 -21.21
N PRO A 337 -16.30 -16.40 -19.94
CA PRO A 337 -17.10 -15.35 -19.29
C PRO A 337 -16.47 -13.95 -19.34
N THR A 338 -15.15 -13.86 -19.17
CA THR A 338 -14.41 -12.58 -19.30
C THR A 338 -14.49 -12.03 -20.72
N ALA A 339 -14.31 -12.88 -21.73
CA ALA A 339 -14.40 -12.50 -23.13
C ALA A 339 -15.82 -12.06 -23.51
N VAL A 340 -16.87 -12.74 -23.01
CA VAL A 340 -18.26 -12.30 -23.18
C VAL A 340 -18.45 -10.86 -22.70
N ARG A 341 -17.96 -10.55 -21.49
CA ARG A 341 -18.02 -9.19 -20.92
C ARG A 341 -17.22 -8.18 -21.74
N GLN A 342 -16.04 -8.55 -22.25
CA GLN A 342 -15.22 -7.68 -23.09
C GLN A 342 -15.86 -7.40 -24.46
N ARG A 343 -16.47 -8.41 -25.09
CA ARG A 343 -17.19 -8.26 -26.37
C ARG A 343 -18.40 -7.36 -26.20
N MET A 344 -19.17 -7.56 -25.13
CA MET A 344 -20.28 -6.69 -24.74
C MET A 344 -19.79 -5.26 -24.49
N GLN A 345 -18.73 -5.07 -23.70
CA GLN A 345 -18.15 -3.75 -23.48
C GLN A 345 -17.77 -3.10 -24.81
N ARG A 346 -17.05 -3.82 -25.69
CA ARG A 346 -16.64 -3.29 -26.99
C ARG A 346 -17.82 -2.85 -27.83
N GLU A 347 -18.81 -3.71 -28.03
CA GLU A 347 -19.98 -3.42 -28.84
C GLU A 347 -20.72 -2.17 -28.33
N TYR A 348 -21.02 -2.13 -27.03
CA TYR A 348 -21.86 -1.11 -26.44
C TYR A 348 -21.12 0.22 -26.22
N THR A 349 -19.83 0.19 -25.88
CA THR A 349 -18.99 1.39 -25.79
C THR A 349 -18.78 2.01 -27.17
N LEU A 350 -18.48 1.23 -28.21
CA LEU A 350 -18.32 1.76 -29.57
C LEU A 350 -19.63 2.31 -30.14
N ALA A 351 -20.76 1.69 -29.79
CA ALA A 351 -22.09 2.18 -30.17
C ALA A 351 -22.60 3.33 -29.28
N ARG A 352 -21.87 3.73 -28.22
CA ARG A 352 -22.26 4.75 -27.24
C ARG A 352 -23.67 4.52 -26.66
N ARG A 353 -23.96 3.28 -26.30
CA ARG A 353 -25.25 2.86 -25.74
C ARG A 353 -25.06 1.99 -24.51
N GLU A 354 -26.02 2.02 -23.60
CA GLU A 354 -26.02 1.15 -22.42
C GLU A 354 -26.42 -0.28 -22.80
N TYR A 355 -25.80 -1.26 -22.13
CA TYR A 355 -26.25 -2.65 -22.20
C TYR A 355 -27.34 -2.89 -21.17
N LEU A 356 -28.51 -3.31 -21.65
CA LEU A 356 -29.59 -3.82 -20.82
C LEU A 356 -29.74 -5.31 -21.09
N ASP A 357 -29.52 -6.15 -20.07
CA ASP A 357 -29.73 -7.59 -20.20
C ASP A 357 -31.19 -7.87 -20.57
N PRO A 358 -31.48 -8.57 -21.69
CA PRO A 358 -32.85 -8.89 -22.08
C PRO A 358 -33.65 -9.63 -21.00
N ALA A 359 -32.97 -10.39 -20.13
CA ALA A 359 -33.59 -11.10 -19.02
C ALA A 359 -33.85 -10.21 -17.79
N LEU A 360 -33.33 -8.97 -17.75
CA LEU A 360 -33.46 -8.08 -16.59
C LEU A 360 -34.92 -7.87 -16.20
N LYS A 361 -35.78 -7.53 -17.17
CA LYS A 361 -37.21 -7.29 -16.93
C LYS A 361 -37.89 -8.54 -16.33
N GLN A 362 -37.69 -9.70 -16.94
CA GLN A 362 -38.29 -10.96 -16.47
C GLN A 362 -37.80 -11.32 -15.06
N ARG A 363 -36.51 -11.12 -14.77
CA ARG A 363 -35.94 -11.35 -13.44
C ARG A 363 -36.55 -10.41 -12.39
N LEU A 364 -36.71 -9.13 -12.72
CA LEU A 364 -37.35 -8.15 -11.83
C LEU A 364 -38.83 -8.49 -11.58
N GLU A 365 -39.55 -9.00 -12.59
CA GLU A 365 -40.96 -9.42 -12.46
C GLU A 365 -41.15 -10.67 -11.59
N GLN A 366 -40.12 -11.52 -11.45
CA GLN A 366 -40.14 -12.72 -10.61
C GLN A 366 -39.91 -12.44 -9.13
N LEU A 367 -39.40 -11.26 -8.78
CA LEU A 367 -39.12 -10.89 -7.40
C LEU A 367 -40.41 -10.92 -6.56
N GLN A 368 -40.35 -11.60 -5.41
CA GLN A 368 -41.47 -11.70 -4.48
C GLN A 368 -41.33 -10.65 -3.39
N TYR A 369 -42.42 -9.96 -3.09
CA TYR A 369 -42.46 -9.00 -2.00
C TYR A 369 -42.57 -9.72 -0.64
N PRO A 370 -42.04 -9.13 0.45
CA PRO A 370 -41.33 -7.85 0.51
C PRO A 370 -39.94 -7.86 -0.14
N LEU A 371 -39.58 -6.77 -0.82
CA LEU A 371 -38.23 -6.56 -1.34
C LEU A 371 -37.39 -5.86 -0.28
N HIS A 372 -36.22 -6.42 0.05
CA HIS A 372 -35.30 -5.90 1.04
C HIS A 372 -34.01 -5.43 0.37
N PHE A 373 -33.60 -4.20 0.67
CA PHE A 373 -32.36 -3.59 0.21
C PHE A 373 -31.49 -3.36 1.44
N ILE A 374 -30.66 -4.35 1.75
CA ILE A 374 -29.81 -4.37 2.94
C ILE A 374 -28.46 -3.77 2.59
N ASP A 375 -27.99 -2.89 3.46
CA ASP A 375 -26.64 -2.34 3.44
C ASP A 375 -26.03 -2.44 4.85
N PHE A 376 -24.73 -2.69 4.94
CA PHE A 376 -24.02 -2.82 6.20
C PHE A 376 -22.61 -2.26 6.10
N GLU A 377 -22.18 -1.61 7.17
CA GLU A 377 -20.82 -1.12 7.30
C GLU A 377 -20.01 -2.04 8.21
N THR A 378 -18.82 -2.40 7.75
CA THR A 378 -17.91 -3.24 8.50
C THR A 378 -16.52 -2.62 8.62
N SER A 379 -15.80 -3.00 9.66
CA SER A 379 -14.39 -2.62 9.84
C SER A 379 -13.54 -3.84 10.21
N CYS A 380 -12.33 -3.90 9.66
CA CYS A 380 -11.29 -4.85 10.04
C CYS A 380 -10.01 -4.08 10.35
N VAL A 381 -9.93 -3.46 11.53
CA VAL A 381 -8.78 -2.62 11.91
C VAL A 381 -7.64 -3.46 12.53
N ALA A 382 -6.41 -2.96 12.42
CA ALA A 382 -5.22 -3.63 12.95
C ALA A 382 -5.19 -3.70 14.48
N VAL A 383 -5.67 -2.65 15.16
CA VAL A 383 -5.72 -2.59 16.62
C VAL A 383 -7.13 -2.96 17.10
N PRO A 384 -7.30 -4.05 17.87
CA PRO A 384 -8.61 -4.47 18.33
C PRO A 384 -9.29 -3.40 19.20
N TYR A 385 -10.60 -3.23 19.01
CA TYR A 385 -11.38 -2.25 19.76
C TYR A 385 -11.80 -2.77 21.13
N HIS A 386 -12.18 -4.06 21.21
CA HIS A 386 -12.70 -4.68 22.42
C HIS A 386 -11.73 -5.73 22.97
N MET A 387 -11.82 -5.95 24.29
CA MET A 387 -11.10 -7.02 24.97
C MET A 387 -11.48 -8.38 24.36
N GLY A 388 -10.49 -9.24 24.16
CA GLY A 388 -10.68 -10.59 23.60
C GLY A 388 -10.74 -10.66 22.08
N MET A 389 -10.84 -9.52 21.38
CA MET A 389 -10.80 -9.49 19.92
C MET A 389 -9.40 -9.76 19.37
N ARG A 390 -9.38 -10.30 18.15
CA ARG A 390 -8.18 -10.43 17.32
C ARG A 390 -7.99 -9.22 16.42
N PRO A 391 -6.74 -8.91 16.04
CA PRO A 391 -6.48 -7.98 14.96
C PRO A 391 -7.18 -8.38 13.65
N TYR A 392 -7.73 -7.38 12.93
CA TYR A 392 -8.48 -7.56 11.68
C TYR A 392 -9.73 -8.45 11.78
N GLU A 393 -10.22 -8.69 12.99
CA GLU A 393 -11.52 -9.34 13.18
C GLU A 393 -12.64 -8.43 12.64
N LEU A 394 -13.55 -9.02 11.86
CA LEU A 394 -14.64 -8.31 11.22
C LEU A 394 -15.63 -7.80 12.26
N VAL A 395 -15.86 -6.49 12.29
CA VAL A 395 -16.88 -5.84 13.13
C VAL A 395 -17.95 -5.27 12.22
N ALA A 396 -19.21 -5.69 12.38
CA ALA A 396 -20.35 -5.00 11.77
C ALA A 396 -20.88 -3.97 12.77
N PHE A 397 -20.74 -2.69 12.47
CA PHE A 397 -21.09 -1.62 13.41
C PHE A 397 -22.30 -0.79 12.96
N GLN A 398 -22.79 -1.00 11.74
CA GLN A 398 -23.98 -0.33 11.25
C GLN A 398 -24.68 -1.21 10.21
N TRP A 399 -26.01 -1.19 10.21
CA TRP A 399 -26.79 -1.70 9.08
C TRP A 399 -28.00 -0.82 8.81
N SER A 400 -28.47 -0.84 7.57
CA SER A 400 -29.77 -0.30 7.17
C SER A 400 -30.48 -1.27 6.22
N CYS A 401 -31.81 -1.28 6.28
CA CYS A 401 -32.64 -2.04 5.37
C CYS A 401 -33.80 -1.17 4.92
N HIS A 402 -33.90 -0.96 3.62
CA HIS A 402 -35.11 -0.48 3.02
C HIS A 402 -36.00 -1.66 2.62
N THR A 403 -37.28 -1.59 2.95
CA THR A 403 -38.26 -2.63 2.64
C THR A 403 -39.40 -2.05 1.83
N ILE A 404 -39.71 -2.69 0.70
CA ILE A 404 -40.95 -2.41 -0.05
C ILE A 404 -41.86 -3.62 0.16
N ARG A 405 -43.03 -3.44 0.78
CA ARG A 405 -43.94 -4.56 1.11
C ARG A 405 -44.79 -5.08 -0.05
N GLY A 406 -44.93 -4.29 -1.10
CA GLY A 406 -45.76 -4.60 -2.26
C GLY A 406 -45.51 -3.60 -3.37
N ARG A 407 -46.00 -3.90 -4.58
CA ARG A 407 -45.85 -3.01 -5.72
C ARG A 407 -46.50 -1.65 -5.42
N GLY A 408 -45.72 -0.57 -5.47
CA GLY A 408 -46.18 0.79 -5.16
C GLY A 408 -46.35 1.09 -3.66
N ALA A 409 -46.02 0.15 -2.77
CA ALA A 409 -45.99 0.42 -1.33
C ALA A 409 -44.89 1.44 -1.00
N PRO A 410 -45.06 2.26 0.07
CA PRO A 410 -44.01 3.14 0.53
C PRO A 410 -42.77 2.36 0.95
N LEU A 411 -41.62 3.03 0.89
CA LEU A 411 -40.36 2.50 1.38
C LEU A 411 -40.36 2.56 2.91
N GLU A 412 -40.25 1.41 3.57
CA GLU A 412 -40.01 1.32 5.01
C GLU A 412 -38.51 1.29 5.28
N HIS A 413 -38.04 1.98 6.31
CA HIS A 413 -36.63 2.04 6.66
C HIS A 413 -36.41 1.52 8.08
N ALA A 414 -35.49 0.57 8.23
CA ALA A 414 -34.96 0.11 9.50
C ALA A 414 -33.44 0.28 9.51
N GLN A 415 -32.87 0.68 10.64
CA GLN A 415 -31.42 0.85 10.79
C GLN A 415 -30.97 0.59 12.22
N TRP A 416 -29.68 0.34 12.37
CA TRP A 416 -28.99 0.29 13.64
C TRP A 416 -27.54 0.74 13.45
N ILE A 417 -26.99 1.39 14.48
CA ILE A 417 -25.60 1.78 14.58
C ILE A 417 -25.10 1.50 15.99
N ASN A 418 -23.92 0.92 16.12
CA ASN A 418 -23.29 0.68 17.41
C ASN A 418 -22.81 2.02 18.00
N ILE A 419 -23.41 2.42 19.11
CA ILE A 419 -23.07 3.66 19.84
C ILE A 419 -22.48 3.37 21.23
N VAL A 420 -22.20 2.10 21.53
CA VAL A 420 -21.67 1.67 22.82
C VAL A 420 -20.30 1.02 22.63
N ASP A 421 -19.44 1.13 23.65
CA ASP A 421 -18.12 0.50 23.68
C ASP A 421 -18.22 -1.02 24.01
N ALA A 422 -19.11 -1.73 23.34
CA ALA A 422 -19.29 -3.17 23.45
C ALA A 422 -19.15 -3.84 22.07
N PHE A 423 -18.62 -5.06 22.06
CA PHE A 423 -18.46 -5.83 20.83
C PHE A 423 -19.85 -6.11 20.24
N PRO A 424 -20.14 -5.64 19.01
CA PRO A 424 -21.51 -5.64 18.48
C PRO A 424 -21.97 -6.99 17.91
N ASN A 425 -21.04 -7.93 17.70
CA ASN A 425 -21.30 -9.20 17.01
C ASN A 425 -21.60 -10.34 17.98
#